data_AF-A0A7C4B601-F1
#
_entry.id   AF-A0A7C4B601-F1
#
_cell.length_a   1.000
_cell.length_b   1.000
_cell.length_c   1.000
_cell.angle_alpha   90.00
_cell.angle_beta   90.00
_cell.angle_gamma   90.00
#
_symmetry.space_group_name_H-M   'P 1'
#
loop_
_entity.id
_entity.type
_entity.pdbx_description
1 polymer ?
#
loop_
_entity_poly.entity_id
_entity_poly.type
_entity_poly.pdbx_seq_one_letter_code
_entity_poly.pdbx_strand_id
1 'polypeptide(L)'
;MVRNRYCLPMHKERYLTHENLRNKRENWLEKLRGLRGVRDLNRACPLENSALLVIDMQAYFTNPVSHAFVPSTDVVIYNINKLVKCFNRKPVIYTKHIDEPNTNMIRWWNTGLYAETDFSSIESGVKVSGEILVKHTYSAFHGTNLHENLQHSHIENLYIAGVLTNLCCETTARDAFLRNYNVFFVADATATYREDMHIATLLNLAHGFARIVFTGDIVEGCENGL
;
A
#
# COMPACT_ATOMS: atom_id res chain seq x y z
N MET A 1 13.27 -14.38 -36.61
CA MET A 1 12.55 -13.10 -36.48
C MET A 1 11.12 -13.40 -36.04
N VAL A 2 10.91 -13.67 -34.74
CA VAL A 2 9.59 -14.02 -34.19
C VAL A 2 8.87 -12.71 -33.90
N ARG A 3 7.90 -12.37 -34.74
CA ARG A 3 7.08 -11.17 -34.58
C ARG A 3 6.34 -11.22 -33.24
N ASN A 4 6.57 -10.18 -32.47
CA ASN A 4 5.96 -9.84 -31.19
C ASN A 4 4.44 -10.02 -31.27
N ARG A 5 3.87 -11.01 -30.58
CA ARG A 5 2.41 -11.16 -30.49
C ARG A 5 1.89 -10.02 -29.63
N TYR A 6 1.03 -9.22 -30.22
CA TYR A 6 0.15 -8.22 -29.63
C TYR A 6 -0.19 -8.47 -28.14
N CYS A 7 0.60 -7.94 -27.21
CA CYS A 7 0.11 -7.61 -25.88
C CYS A 7 -0.48 -6.21 -25.99
N LEU A 8 -1.81 -6.12 -26.13
CA LEU A 8 -2.49 -4.84 -25.96
C LEU A 8 -2.12 -4.28 -24.57
N PRO A 9 -1.82 -2.98 -24.47
CA PRO A 9 -1.51 -2.39 -23.17
C PRO A 9 -2.69 -2.65 -22.22
N MET A 10 -2.35 -3.08 -21.00
CA MET A 10 -3.33 -3.34 -19.96
C MET A 10 -4.21 -2.11 -19.75
N HIS A 11 -5.53 -2.30 -19.77
CA HIS A 11 -6.48 -1.25 -19.41
C HIS A 11 -6.29 -0.85 -17.95
N LYS A 12 -6.14 0.45 -17.69
CA LYS A 12 -5.99 1.02 -16.35
C LYS A 12 -7.11 2.02 -16.08
N GLU A 13 -7.64 1.97 -14.88
CA GLU A 13 -8.84 2.70 -14.49
C GLU A 13 -8.52 3.65 -13.34
N ARG A 14 -8.95 4.90 -13.49
CA ARG A 14 -9.03 5.83 -12.35
C ARG A 14 -10.33 5.57 -11.59
N TYR A 15 -10.38 4.45 -10.89
CA TYR A 15 -11.59 4.02 -10.19
C TYR A 15 -11.81 4.78 -8.87
N LEU A 16 -10.76 5.31 -8.25
CA LEU A 16 -10.85 6.08 -7.01
C LEU A 16 -10.59 7.56 -7.29
N THR A 17 -11.49 8.42 -6.85
CA THR A 17 -11.43 9.89 -6.99
C THR A 17 -11.89 10.57 -5.71
N HIS A 18 -11.51 11.82 -5.48
CA HIS A 18 -12.00 12.58 -4.32
C HIS A 18 -13.53 12.65 -4.24
N GLU A 19 -14.20 12.74 -5.39
CA GLU A 19 -15.66 12.83 -5.49
C GLU A 19 -16.36 11.53 -5.12
N ASN A 20 -15.74 10.39 -5.42
CA ASN A 20 -16.36 9.07 -5.22
C ASN A 20 -15.90 8.31 -3.98
N LEU A 21 -14.97 8.86 -3.18
CA LEU A 21 -14.39 8.20 -1.99
C LEU A 21 -15.45 7.59 -1.07
N ARG A 22 -16.49 8.36 -0.74
CA ARG A 22 -17.59 7.91 0.13
C ARG A 22 -18.35 6.74 -0.50
N ASN A 23 -18.76 6.88 -1.76
CA ASN A 23 -19.48 5.84 -2.49
C ASN A 23 -18.62 4.58 -2.66
N LYS A 24 -17.30 4.72 -2.89
CA LYS A 24 -16.38 3.59 -2.99
C LYS A 24 -16.25 2.86 -1.67
N ARG A 25 -16.08 3.57 -0.56
CA ARG A 25 -16.09 2.98 0.78
C ARG A 25 -17.36 2.15 1.03
N GLU A 26 -18.54 2.73 0.80
CA GLU A 26 -19.82 2.04 1.01
C GLU A 26 -19.93 0.78 0.14
N ASN A 27 -19.59 0.88 -1.15
CA ASN A 27 -19.60 -0.26 -2.08
C ASN A 27 -18.61 -1.36 -1.70
N TRP A 28 -17.41 -0.99 -1.26
CA TRP A 28 -16.37 -1.96 -0.87
C TRP A 28 -16.76 -2.65 0.43
N LEU A 29 -17.26 -1.91 1.41
CA LEU A 29 -17.79 -2.49 2.65
C LEU A 29 -18.93 -3.47 2.39
N GLU A 30 -19.83 -3.17 1.45
CA GLU A 30 -20.89 -4.09 1.08
C GLU A 30 -20.34 -5.41 0.50
N LYS A 31 -19.33 -5.33 -0.37
CA LYS A 31 -18.68 -6.53 -0.94
C LYS A 31 -17.94 -7.36 0.11
N LEU A 32 -17.40 -6.71 1.15
CA LEU A 32 -16.66 -7.37 2.22
C LEU A 32 -17.59 -7.89 3.34
N ARG A 33 -18.89 -7.59 3.29
CA ARG A 33 -19.88 -7.93 4.32
C ARG A 33 -19.77 -9.40 4.74
N GLY A 34 -19.66 -9.63 6.04
CA GLY A 34 -19.59 -10.97 6.64
C GLY A 34 -18.16 -11.53 6.81
N LEU A 35 -17.14 -10.91 6.22
CA LEU A 35 -15.74 -11.31 6.38
C LEU A 35 -15.14 -10.87 7.71
N ARG A 36 -14.19 -11.65 8.25
CA ARG A 36 -13.62 -11.45 9.59
C ARG A 36 -12.94 -10.08 9.74
N GLY A 37 -12.19 -9.66 8.74
CA GLY A 37 -11.46 -8.39 8.70
C GLY A 37 -12.32 -7.14 8.62
N VAL A 38 -13.65 -7.28 8.56
CA VAL A 38 -14.62 -6.15 8.64
C VAL A 38 -15.72 -6.35 9.69
N ARG A 39 -15.70 -7.46 10.47
CA ARG A 39 -16.75 -7.75 11.47
C ARG A 39 -16.76 -6.78 12.66
N ASP A 40 -15.61 -6.19 12.97
CA ASP A 40 -15.38 -5.34 14.14
C ASP A 40 -14.99 -3.90 13.74
N LEU A 41 -15.63 -3.31 12.71
CA LEU A 41 -15.38 -1.91 12.33
C LEU A 41 -15.67 -0.91 13.47
N ASN A 42 -16.48 -1.31 14.46
CA ASN A 42 -16.79 -0.51 15.66
C ASN A 42 -15.71 -0.62 16.75
N ARG A 43 -14.70 -1.48 16.58
CA ARG A 43 -13.59 -1.59 17.52
C ARG A 43 -12.54 -0.55 17.11
N ALA A 44 -12.01 0.18 18.09
CA ALA A 44 -10.99 1.22 17.86
C ALA A 44 -9.86 0.67 16.97
N CYS A 45 -9.36 1.52 16.06
CA CYS A 45 -8.12 1.26 15.34
C CYS A 45 -6.97 1.69 16.25
N PRO A 46 -6.36 0.80 17.05
CA PRO A 46 -5.36 1.20 18.03
C PRO A 46 -4.17 1.84 17.33
N LEU A 47 -3.80 3.03 17.81
CA LEU A 47 -2.60 3.74 17.36
C LEU A 47 -1.41 3.53 18.30
N GLU A 48 -1.61 2.93 19.46
CA GLU A 48 -0.51 2.47 20.31
C GLU A 48 0.31 1.37 19.61
N ASN A 49 1.61 1.33 19.88
CA ASN A 49 2.55 0.33 19.34
C ASN A 49 2.37 0.12 17.82
N SER A 50 2.13 1.23 17.09
CA SER A 50 1.77 1.18 15.67
C SER A 50 2.80 1.86 14.78
N ALA A 51 2.95 1.34 13.56
CA ALA A 51 3.72 1.97 12.50
C ALA A 51 2.91 2.03 11.20
N LEU A 52 3.17 3.08 10.41
CA LEU A 52 2.64 3.24 9.06
C LEU A 52 3.70 2.83 8.04
N LEU A 53 3.38 1.87 7.18
CA LEU A 53 4.18 1.51 6.03
C LEU A 53 3.59 2.15 4.77
N VAL A 54 4.35 3.05 4.14
CA VAL A 54 4.01 3.69 2.87
C VAL A 54 4.79 3.01 1.76
N ILE A 55 4.11 2.12 1.04
CA ILE A 55 4.74 1.20 0.09
C ILE A 55 4.87 1.82 -1.30
N ASP A 56 6.12 1.94 -1.76
CA ASP A 56 6.53 2.22 -3.14
C ASP A 56 5.81 3.40 -3.81
N MET A 57 5.55 4.48 -3.07
CA MET A 57 5.00 5.72 -3.63
C MET A 57 6.08 6.52 -4.37
N GLN A 58 6.67 5.89 -5.39
CA GLN A 58 7.74 6.44 -6.21
C GLN A 58 7.17 7.04 -7.50
N ALA A 59 7.90 8.01 -8.09
CA ALA A 59 7.57 8.65 -9.36
C ALA A 59 7.28 7.64 -10.48
N TYR A 60 7.90 6.47 -10.44
CA TYR A 60 7.63 5.35 -11.34
C TYR A 60 6.16 4.90 -11.39
N PHE A 61 5.44 4.97 -10.26
CA PHE A 61 4.04 4.54 -10.18
C PHE A 61 3.05 5.72 -10.23
N THR A 62 3.52 6.96 -10.04
CA THR A 62 2.68 8.17 -9.94
C THR A 62 2.77 9.09 -11.14
N ASN A 63 3.82 9.01 -11.97
CA ASN A 63 3.99 9.85 -13.14
C ASN A 63 3.25 9.27 -14.36
N PRO A 64 2.32 10.02 -15.02
CA PRO A 64 1.56 9.55 -16.18
C PRO A 64 2.39 9.09 -17.39
N VAL A 65 3.64 9.56 -17.53
CA VAL A 65 4.54 9.14 -18.60
C VAL A 65 5.11 7.74 -18.35
N SER A 66 5.13 7.28 -17.10
CA SER A 66 5.56 5.93 -16.77
C SER A 66 4.56 4.89 -17.24
N HIS A 67 5.05 3.83 -17.88
CA HIS A 67 4.21 2.68 -18.24
C HIS A 67 3.63 1.97 -17.00
N ALA A 68 4.19 2.18 -15.81
CA ALA A 68 3.72 1.61 -14.54
C ALA A 68 2.76 2.54 -13.79
N PHE A 69 2.40 3.71 -14.36
CA PHE A 69 1.48 4.68 -13.76
C PHE A 69 0.17 4.06 -13.26
N VAL A 70 -0.24 4.43 -12.06
CA VAL A 70 -1.49 4.03 -11.42
C VAL A 70 -2.43 5.25 -11.36
N PRO A 71 -3.54 5.27 -12.13
CA PRO A 71 -4.35 6.48 -12.29
C PRO A 71 -4.96 7.08 -11.01
N SER A 72 -5.13 6.28 -9.97
CA SER A 72 -5.76 6.68 -8.70
C SER A 72 -4.76 7.20 -7.64
N THR A 73 -3.48 7.39 -7.98
CA THR A 73 -2.44 7.73 -7.00
C THR A 73 -2.59 9.10 -6.35
N ASP A 74 -3.25 10.06 -7.01
CA ASP A 74 -3.49 11.39 -6.44
C ASP A 74 -4.30 11.31 -5.14
N VAL A 75 -5.36 10.47 -5.14
CA VAL A 75 -6.19 10.23 -3.96
C VAL A 75 -5.42 9.45 -2.89
N VAL A 76 -4.60 8.48 -3.30
CA VAL A 76 -3.75 7.71 -2.39
C VAL A 76 -2.75 8.62 -1.67
N ILE A 77 -2.07 9.53 -2.39
CA ILE A 77 -1.15 10.52 -1.81
C ILE A 77 -1.88 11.42 -0.81
N TYR A 78 -3.07 11.91 -1.16
CA TYR A 78 -3.88 12.73 -0.27
C TYR A 78 -4.19 12.02 1.05
N ASN A 79 -4.61 10.75 0.98
CA ASN A 79 -4.93 9.97 2.16
C ASN A 79 -3.69 9.57 2.96
N ILE A 80 -2.59 9.18 2.31
CA ILE A 80 -1.29 8.95 2.96
C ILE A 80 -0.87 10.18 3.76
N ASN A 81 -0.97 11.37 3.20
CA ASN A 81 -0.58 12.60 3.90
C ASN A 81 -1.42 12.88 5.16
N LYS A 82 -2.69 12.44 5.19
CA LYS A 82 -3.52 12.50 6.40
C LYS A 82 -3.05 11.47 7.44
N LEU A 83 -2.76 10.24 7.00
CA LEU A 83 -2.23 9.19 7.86
C LEU A 83 -0.89 9.61 8.47
N VAL A 84 0.05 10.13 7.67
CA VAL A 84 1.35 10.62 8.14
C VAL A 84 1.18 11.68 9.24
N LYS A 85 0.21 12.59 9.08
CA LYS A 85 -0.11 13.58 10.13
C LYS A 85 -0.62 12.91 11.41
N CYS A 86 -1.43 11.87 11.31
CA CYS A 86 -1.94 11.14 12.47
C CYS A 86 -0.85 10.30 13.17
N PHE A 87 0.05 9.69 12.40
CA PHE A 87 1.23 8.97 12.90
C PHE A 87 2.34 9.90 13.39
N ASN A 88 2.03 11.17 13.70
CA ASN A 88 2.98 12.11 14.27
C ASN A 88 3.67 11.51 15.51
N ARG A 89 5.01 11.54 15.52
CA ARG A 89 5.89 10.94 16.54
C ARG A 89 5.81 9.41 16.66
N LYS A 90 5.08 8.72 15.79
CA LYS A 90 5.10 7.27 15.63
C LYS A 90 5.92 6.90 14.38
N PRO A 91 6.45 5.66 14.30
CA PRO A 91 7.22 5.27 13.13
C PRO A 91 6.39 5.34 11.83
N VAL A 92 6.94 6.04 10.85
CA VAL A 92 6.48 6.01 9.45
C VAL A 92 7.65 5.55 8.60
N ILE A 93 7.46 4.45 7.87
CA ILE A 93 8.50 3.84 7.05
C ILE A 93 8.01 3.84 5.61
N TYR A 94 8.83 4.37 4.71
CA TYR A 94 8.56 4.44 3.29
C TYR A 94 9.39 3.38 2.59
N THR A 95 8.83 2.64 1.63
CA THR A 95 9.64 1.74 0.81
C THR A 95 9.97 2.35 -0.55
N LYS A 96 11.16 2.02 -1.03
CA LYS A 96 11.54 2.17 -2.44
C LYS A 96 11.81 0.79 -2.99
N HIS A 97 11.07 0.38 -4.02
CA HIS A 97 11.43 -0.77 -4.81
C HIS A 97 12.55 -0.40 -5.77
N ILE A 98 13.59 -1.23 -5.79
CA ILE A 98 14.71 -1.13 -6.74
C ILE A 98 14.98 -2.55 -7.25
N ASP A 99 14.84 -2.74 -8.57
CA ASP A 99 15.03 -4.04 -9.18
C ASP A 99 16.50 -4.46 -9.18
N GLU A 100 16.72 -5.76 -8.93
CA GLU A 100 18.00 -6.42 -9.18
C GLU A 100 18.01 -7.10 -10.56
N PRO A 101 19.16 -7.09 -11.28
CA PRO A 101 19.31 -7.82 -12.52
C PRO A 101 19.08 -9.33 -12.36
N ASN A 102 18.67 -10.00 -13.44
CA ASN A 102 18.52 -11.47 -13.52
C ASN A 102 17.47 -12.10 -12.59
N THR A 103 16.56 -11.30 -12.03
CA THR A 103 15.43 -11.79 -11.21
C THR A 103 14.23 -12.21 -12.05
N ASN A 104 13.32 -12.97 -11.44
CA ASN A 104 12.04 -13.30 -12.06
C ASN A 104 11.14 -12.06 -12.24
N MET A 105 11.29 -11.05 -11.39
CA MET A 105 10.54 -9.80 -11.50
C MET A 105 10.89 -9.05 -12.79
N ILE A 106 12.18 -8.83 -13.06
CA ILE A 106 12.64 -8.23 -14.32
C ILE A 106 12.19 -9.05 -15.53
N ARG A 107 12.32 -10.39 -15.47
CA ARG A 107 11.86 -11.27 -16.55
C ARG A 107 10.36 -11.19 -16.80
N TRP A 108 9.56 -11.04 -15.74
CA TRP A 108 8.10 -10.97 -15.81
C TRP A 108 7.61 -9.61 -16.35
N TRP A 109 8.14 -8.52 -15.79
CA TRP A 109 7.73 -7.16 -16.15
C TRP A 109 8.38 -6.65 -17.44
N ASN A 110 9.48 -7.28 -17.87
CA ASN A 110 10.24 -6.91 -19.06
C ASN A 110 10.71 -5.43 -19.06
N THR A 111 10.90 -4.90 -17.85
CA THR A 111 11.31 -3.54 -17.52
C THR A 111 11.78 -3.53 -16.07
N GLY A 112 12.54 -2.51 -15.67
CA GLY A 112 13.08 -2.40 -14.31
C GLY A 112 13.10 -0.97 -13.81
N LEU A 113 12.95 -0.82 -12.50
CA LEU A 113 13.12 0.41 -11.74
C LEU A 113 14.47 0.37 -11.04
N TYR A 114 15.44 1.13 -11.55
CA TYR A 114 16.81 1.17 -11.01
C TYR A 114 17.05 2.39 -10.13
N ALA A 115 18.01 2.27 -9.22
CA ALA A 115 18.44 3.36 -8.34
C ALA A 115 18.92 4.59 -9.11
N GLU A 116 18.85 5.75 -8.46
CA GLU A 116 19.38 7.02 -8.97
C GLU A 116 18.71 7.52 -10.27
N THR A 117 17.57 6.95 -10.63
CA THR A 117 16.70 7.49 -11.69
C THR A 117 15.66 8.43 -11.08
N ASP A 118 15.18 9.42 -11.84
CA ASP A 118 14.10 10.31 -11.41
C ASP A 118 12.84 9.52 -11.00
N PHE A 119 12.54 8.44 -11.72
CA PHE A 119 11.44 7.54 -11.41
C PHE A 119 11.61 6.77 -10.09
N SER A 120 12.85 6.57 -9.63
CA SER A 120 13.11 5.87 -8.37
C SER A 120 12.77 6.72 -7.15
N SER A 121 12.72 8.05 -7.25
CA SER A 121 12.46 8.94 -6.11
C SER A 121 11.04 8.78 -5.58
N ILE A 122 10.86 8.97 -4.27
CA ILE A 122 9.52 9.11 -3.68
C ILE A 122 8.82 10.30 -4.33
N GLU A 123 7.54 10.14 -4.66
CA GLU A 123 6.73 11.18 -5.28
C GLU A 123 6.71 12.44 -4.40
N SER A 124 6.95 13.60 -5.02
CA SER A 124 7.07 14.91 -4.37
C SER A 124 5.83 15.31 -3.55
N GLY A 125 4.65 14.83 -3.94
CA GLY A 125 3.41 15.06 -3.20
C GLY A 125 3.30 14.29 -1.86
N VAL A 126 4.14 13.27 -1.65
CA VAL A 126 4.15 12.47 -0.40
C VAL A 126 4.98 13.19 0.64
N LYS A 127 4.38 13.51 1.79
CA LYS A 127 5.09 14.11 2.93
C LYS A 127 5.94 13.07 3.63
N VAL A 128 7.25 13.08 3.39
CA VAL A 128 8.18 12.17 4.07
C VAL A 128 8.55 12.72 5.44
N SER A 129 8.36 11.91 6.48
CA SER A 129 8.63 12.26 7.88
C SER A 129 9.44 11.20 8.65
N GLY A 130 9.85 10.13 7.97
CA GLY A 130 10.47 8.97 8.59
C GLY A 130 11.42 8.24 7.65
N GLU A 131 11.75 7.00 7.98
CA GLU A 131 12.84 6.27 7.33
C GLU A 131 12.44 5.75 5.95
N ILE A 132 13.40 5.70 5.03
CA ILE A 132 13.24 5.10 3.71
C ILE A 132 13.98 3.76 3.69
N LEU A 133 13.22 2.69 3.46
CA LEU A 133 13.70 1.33 3.30
C LEU A 133 13.77 0.96 1.82
N VAL A 134 14.93 0.52 1.34
CA VAL A 134 15.07 -0.04 -0.01
C VAL A 134 14.75 -1.53 0.03
N LYS A 135 13.95 -2.00 -0.93
CA LYS A 135 13.62 -3.42 -1.11
C LYS A 135 13.75 -3.86 -2.57
N HIS A 136 14.08 -5.13 -2.76
CA HIS A 136 14.33 -5.72 -4.09
C HIS A 136 13.24 -6.70 -4.54
N THR A 137 12.20 -6.91 -3.72
CA THR A 137 11.06 -7.77 -4.04
C THR A 137 9.73 -7.08 -3.70
N TYR A 138 8.61 -7.79 -3.83
CA TYR A 138 7.30 -7.27 -3.42
C TYR A 138 7.18 -7.09 -1.90
N SER A 139 7.67 -8.03 -1.09
CA SER A 139 7.58 -7.93 0.37
C SER A 139 8.57 -6.91 0.90
N ALA A 140 8.11 -5.99 1.76
CA ALA A 140 8.99 -5.08 2.48
C ALA A 140 9.85 -5.76 3.56
N PHE A 141 9.55 -7.01 3.93
CA PHE A 141 10.34 -7.79 4.90
C PHE A 141 11.41 -8.68 4.26
N HIS A 142 11.23 -9.07 3.00
CA HIS A 142 12.14 -10.02 2.37
C HIS A 142 13.46 -9.35 1.99
N GLY A 143 14.54 -9.80 2.63
CA GLY A 143 15.89 -9.27 2.38
C GLY A 143 16.12 -7.86 2.96
N THR A 144 15.34 -7.45 3.96
CA THR A 144 15.45 -6.15 4.62
C THR A 144 15.57 -6.33 6.14
N ASN A 145 15.89 -5.25 6.87
CA ASN A 145 15.91 -5.20 8.33
C ASN A 145 14.58 -4.68 8.94
N LEU A 146 13.49 -4.73 8.18
CA LEU A 146 12.21 -4.15 8.61
C LEU A 146 11.69 -4.81 9.89
N HIS A 147 11.76 -6.14 9.98
CA HIS A 147 11.23 -6.87 11.13
C HIS A 147 11.98 -6.52 12.40
N GLU A 148 13.31 -6.52 12.34
CA GLU A 148 14.20 -6.20 13.46
C GLU A 148 13.95 -4.77 13.96
N ASN A 149 13.83 -3.79 13.05
CA ASN A 149 13.57 -2.40 13.40
C ASN A 149 12.19 -2.21 14.07
N LEU A 150 11.17 -2.88 13.56
CA LEU A 150 9.82 -2.86 14.14
C LEU A 150 9.79 -3.51 15.53
N GLN A 151 10.51 -4.62 15.74
CA GLN A 151 10.61 -5.29 17.03
C GLN A 151 11.34 -4.42 18.07
N HIS A 152 12.46 -3.78 17.68
CA HIS A 152 13.17 -2.85 18.56
C HIS A 152 12.32 -1.65 18.99
N SER A 153 11.35 -1.26 18.15
CA SER A 153 10.40 -0.18 18.44
C SER A 153 9.11 -0.66 19.11
N HIS A 154 9.05 -1.94 19.52
CA HIS A 154 7.89 -2.58 20.14
C HIS A 154 6.59 -2.43 19.34
N ILE A 155 6.69 -2.49 18.01
CA ILE A 155 5.54 -2.36 17.12
C ILE A 155 4.79 -3.69 17.01
N GLU A 156 3.47 -3.62 17.16
CA GLU A 156 2.54 -4.74 17.04
C GLU A 156 1.51 -4.48 15.93
N ASN A 157 1.16 -3.22 15.67
CA ASN A 157 0.13 -2.81 14.73
C ASN A 157 0.76 -2.19 13.47
N LEU A 158 0.48 -2.76 12.30
CA LEU A 158 1.01 -2.26 11.03
C LEU A 158 -0.10 -1.76 10.12
N TYR A 159 -0.02 -0.49 9.75
CA TYR A 159 -0.92 0.15 8.80
C TYR A 159 -0.26 0.16 7.43
N ILE A 160 -0.91 -0.42 6.43
CA ILE A 160 -0.36 -0.56 5.07
C ILE A 160 -1.07 0.40 4.12
N ALA A 161 -0.29 1.26 3.48
CA ALA A 161 -0.72 2.19 2.44
C ALA A 161 0.27 2.14 1.25
N GLY A 162 -0.11 2.71 0.10
CA GLY A 162 0.75 2.81 -1.09
C GLY A 162 0.31 1.96 -2.27
N VAL A 163 1.27 1.55 -3.11
CA VAL A 163 1.01 0.83 -4.37
C VAL A 163 2.00 -0.32 -4.59
N LEU A 164 1.68 -1.34 -5.37
CA LEU A 164 0.36 -1.69 -5.92
C LEU A 164 -0.42 -2.53 -4.91
N THR A 165 -1.73 -2.31 -4.78
CA THR A 165 -2.61 -3.02 -3.84
C THR A 165 -2.37 -4.54 -3.85
N ASN A 166 -2.46 -5.17 -5.02
CA ASN A 166 -2.41 -6.63 -5.17
C ASN A 166 -0.99 -7.21 -5.32
N LEU A 167 0.04 -6.37 -5.26
CA LEU A 167 1.45 -6.80 -5.35
C LEU A 167 2.19 -6.44 -4.07
N CYS A 168 2.95 -5.35 -4.05
CA CYS A 168 3.80 -4.97 -2.92
C CYS A 168 3.01 -4.79 -1.61
N CYS A 169 1.85 -4.14 -1.67
CA CYS A 169 1.03 -3.93 -0.47
C CYS A 169 0.48 -5.25 0.07
N GLU A 170 -0.19 -6.06 -0.77
CA GLU A 170 -0.77 -7.35 -0.36
C GLU A 170 0.30 -8.34 0.11
N THR A 171 1.44 -8.42 -0.60
CA THR A 171 2.54 -9.32 -0.23
C THR A 171 3.11 -8.93 1.13
N THR A 172 3.35 -7.64 1.36
CA THR A 172 3.83 -7.11 2.64
C THR A 172 2.81 -7.36 3.75
N ALA A 173 1.51 -7.16 3.49
CA ALA A 173 0.45 -7.43 4.46
C ALA A 173 0.38 -8.91 4.87
N ARG A 174 0.53 -9.83 3.92
CA ARG A 174 0.57 -11.27 4.21
C ARG A 174 1.81 -11.66 5.01
N ASP A 175 2.99 -11.14 4.64
CA ASP A 175 4.24 -11.40 5.35
C ASP A 175 4.20 -10.83 6.78
N ALA A 176 3.63 -9.63 6.96
CA ALA A 176 3.38 -9.04 8.29
C ALA A 176 2.51 -9.95 9.16
N PHE A 177 1.40 -10.47 8.62
CA PHE A 177 0.52 -11.39 9.35
C PHE A 177 1.26 -12.65 9.79
N LEU A 178 2.06 -13.26 8.90
CA LEU A 178 2.85 -14.45 9.23
C LEU A 178 3.92 -14.20 10.30
N ARG A 179 4.25 -12.94 10.56
CA ARG A 179 5.18 -12.49 11.62
C ARG A 179 4.47 -12.03 12.89
N ASN A 180 3.18 -12.35 13.03
CA ASN A 180 2.32 -12.00 14.17
C ASN A 180 2.06 -10.50 14.36
N TYR A 181 2.18 -9.67 13.31
CA TYR A 181 1.67 -8.29 13.39
C TYR A 181 0.15 -8.24 13.21
N ASN A 182 -0.50 -7.34 13.92
CA ASN A 182 -1.88 -6.93 13.61
C ASN A 182 -1.86 -6.05 12.37
N VAL A 183 -2.41 -6.56 11.26
CA VAL A 183 -2.38 -5.85 9.98
C VAL A 183 -3.66 -5.04 9.77
N PHE A 184 -3.50 -3.75 9.52
CA PHE A 184 -4.54 -2.79 9.16
C PHE A 184 -4.29 -2.33 7.72
N PHE A 185 -5.06 -2.85 6.78
CA PHE A 185 -4.90 -2.53 5.37
C PHE A 185 -5.80 -1.35 5.00
N VAL A 186 -5.20 -0.20 4.66
CA VAL A 186 -5.94 1.04 4.48
C VAL A 186 -6.46 1.12 3.04
N ALA A 187 -7.71 0.71 2.84
CA ALA A 187 -8.28 0.48 1.51
C ALA A 187 -8.22 1.73 0.61
N ASP A 188 -8.64 2.88 1.13
CA ASP A 188 -8.63 4.15 0.40
C ASP A 188 -7.27 4.85 0.34
N ALA A 189 -6.23 4.30 0.98
CA ALA A 189 -4.85 4.72 0.86
C ALA A 189 -3.98 3.67 0.13
N THR A 190 -4.61 2.77 -0.63
CA THR A 190 -3.92 1.88 -1.56
C THR A 190 -4.56 1.92 -2.95
N ALA A 191 -3.78 1.66 -4.00
CA ALA A 191 -4.33 1.55 -5.35
C ALA A 191 -3.59 0.54 -6.23
N THR A 192 -4.28 0.07 -7.26
CA THR A 192 -3.70 -0.70 -8.38
C THR A 192 -4.33 -0.28 -9.70
N TYR A 193 -4.08 -1.03 -10.78
CA TYR A 193 -4.49 -0.66 -12.13
C TYR A 193 -6.00 -0.74 -12.38
N ARG A 194 -6.71 -1.65 -11.71
CA ARG A 194 -8.15 -1.86 -11.87
C ARG A 194 -8.83 -2.10 -10.54
N GLU A 195 -10.10 -1.72 -10.45
CA GLU A 195 -10.86 -1.88 -9.22
C GLU A 195 -11.10 -3.34 -8.86
N ASP A 196 -11.29 -4.22 -9.84
CA ASP A 196 -11.51 -5.65 -9.60
C ASP A 196 -10.30 -6.32 -8.92
N MET A 197 -9.09 -5.97 -9.34
CA MET A 197 -7.84 -6.41 -8.69
C MET A 197 -7.74 -5.88 -7.26
N HIS A 198 -8.08 -4.61 -7.05
CA HIS A 198 -8.10 -4.00 -5.71
C HIS A 198 -9.08 -4.74 -4.79
N ILE A 199 -10.31 -4.96 -5.25
CA ILE A 199 -11.35 -5.69 -4.51
C ILE A 199 -10.94 -7.13 -4.21
N ALA A 200 -10.30 -7.83 -5.16
CA ALA A 200 -9.83 -9.19 -4.95
C ALA A 200 -8.84 -9.26 -3.77
N THR A 201 -7.90 -8.31 -3.69
CA THR A 201 -7.00 -8.17 -2.53
C THR A 201 -7.77 -7.93 -1.24
N LEU A 202 -8.70 -6.95 -1.23
CA LEU A 202 -9.46 -6.64 -0.02
C LEU A 202 -10.25 -7.85 0.49
N LEU A 203 -10.91 -8.59 -0.41
CA LEU A 203 -11.64 -9.82 -0.08
C LEU A 203 -10.74 -10.87 0.57
N ASN A 204 -9.58 -11.13 -0.04
CA ASN A 204 -8.65 -12.15 0.42
C ASN A 204 -7.99 -11.77 1.76
N LEU A 205 -7.58 -10.52 1.90
CA LEU A 205 -6.98 -10.02 3.13
C LEU A 205 -8.01 -9.98 4.27
N ALA A 206 -9.23 -9.49 4.01
CA ALA A 206 -10.31 -9.49 5.00
C ALA A 206 -10.72 -10.90 5.46
N HIS A 207 -10.53 -11.91 4.60
CA HIS A 207 -10.86 -13.28 4.97
C HIS A 207 -9.93 -13.83 6.05
N GLY A 208 -8.62 -13.57 5.95
CA GLY A 208 -7.64 -14.30 6.78
C GLY A 208 -6.35 -13.59 7.18
N PHE A 209 -6.10 -12.34 6.77
CA PHE A 209 -4.78 -11.71 6.96
C PHE A 209 -4.83 -10.31 7.60
N ALA A 210 -5.87 -9.52 7.37
CA ALA A 210 -5.89 -8.13 7.80
C ALA A 210 -7.29 -7.63 8.16
N ARG A 211 -7.32 -6.57 8.97
CA ARG A 211 -8.48 -5.69 9.10
C ARG A 211 -8.46 -4.70 7.96
N ILE A 212 -9.60 -4.52 7.28
CA ILE A 212 -9.73 -3.52 6.22
C ILE A 212 -10.28 -2.25 6.85
N VAL A 213 -9.52 -1.17 6.77
CA VAL A 213 -9.82 0.11 7.40
C VAL A 213 -9.77 1.24 6.38
N PHE A 214 -10.33 2.39 6.74
CA PHE A 214 -10.34 3.57 5.89
C PHE A 214 -9.65 4.73 6.59
N THR A 215 -9.05 5.61 5.80
CA THR A 215 -8.29 6.76 6.28
C THR A 215 -9.12 7.64 7.23
N GLY A 216 -10.41 7.82 6.92
CA GLY A 216 -11.32 8.59 7.77
C GLY A 216 -11.44 8.04 9.19
N ASP A 217 -11.55 6.72 9.34
CA ASP A 217 -11.75 6.08 10.65
C ASP A 217 -10.50 6.21 11.53
N ILE A 218 -9.33 6.11 10.91
CA ILE A 218 -8.04 6.24 11.60
C ILE A 218 -7.81 7.68 12.05
N VAL A 219 -8.10 8.66 11.18
CA VAL A 219 -7.93 10.08 11.48
C VAL A 219 -8.89 10.52 12.59
N GLU A 220 -10.14 10.06 12.55
CA GLU A 220 -11.11 10.34 13.61
C GLU A 220 -10.67 9.76 14.96
N GLY A 221 -10.17 8.50 14.99
CA GLY A 221 -9.60 7.91 16.22
C GLY A 221 -8.44 8.72 16.79
N CYS A 222 -7.56 9.22 15.89
CA CYS A 222 -6.43 10.07 16.22
C CYS A 222 -6.83 11.38 16.91
N GLU A 223 -7.85 12.05 16.38
CA GLU A 223 -8.35 13.34 16.88
C GLU A 223 -9.07 13.16 18.23
N ASN A 224 -9.69 12.01 18.43
CA ASN A 224 -10.39 11.67 19.66
C ASN A 224 -9.48 11.06 20.76
N GLY A 225 -8.20 10.83 20.47
CA GLY A 225 -7.24 10.26 21.43
C GLY A 225 -7.52 8.80 21.81
N LEU A 226 -8.18 8.06 20.91
CA LEU A 226 -8.56 6.66 21.06
C LEU A 226 -7.53 5.69 20.45
#